data_AF-A0A0M0WZT9-F1
#
_entry.id   AF-A0A0M0WZT9-F1
#
_cell.length_a   1.000
_cell.length_b   1.000
_cell.length_c   1.000
_cell.angle_alpha   90.00
_cell.angle_beta   90.00
_cell.angle_gamma   90.00
#
_symmetry.space_group_name_H-M   'P 1'
#
loop_
_entity.id
_entity.type
_entity.pdbx_description
1 polymer ?
#
loop_
_entity_poly.entity_id
_entity_poly.type
_entity_poly.pdbx_seq_one_letter_code
_entity_poly.pdbx_strand_id
1 'polypeptide(L)'
;MRRNIFSAISILSLIITFFMFGYDSTKWYGSFFNFLYDLSIFTPFVLGGLGIISAIFGIKGDIRMVLIVLNVFVMIFFLGAYLMGIFGFQNP
;
A
#
# COMPACT_ATOMS: atom_id res chain seq x y z
N MET A 1 -13.09 9.91 18.98
CA MET A 1 -12.21 10.62 18.02
C MET A 1 -10.94 9.85 17.64
N ARG A 2 -10.07 9.42 18.56
CA ARG A 2 -8.80 8.72 18.23
C ARG A 2 -8.93 7.49 17.30
N ARG A 3 -9.94 6.63 17.49
CA ARG A 3 -10.15 5.44 16.63
C ARG A 3 -10.46 5.77 15.17
N ASN A 4 -11.09 6.92 14.92
CA ASN A 4 -11.40 7.36 13.57
C ASN A 4 -10.13 7.84 12.86
N ILE A 5 -9.17 8.41 13.60
CA ILE A 5 -7.88 8.86 13.05
C ILE A 5 -7.06 7.64 12.58
N PHE A 6 -6.97 6.58 13.38
CA PHE A 6 -6.28 5.35 12.95
C PHE A 6 -6.92 4.69 11.73
N SER A 7 -8.25 4.72 11.64
CA SER A 7 -8.96 4.21 10.47
C SER A 7 -8.71 5.09 9.25
N ALA A 8 -8.69 6.41 9.41
CA ALA A 8 -8.36 7.35 8.34
C ALA A 8 -6.92 7.16 7.85
N ILE A 9 -5.95 6.96 8.75
CA ILE A 9 -4.56 6.64 8.40
C ILE A 9 -4.50 5.33 7.60
N SER A 10 -5.24 4.30 8.02
CA SER A 10 -5.31 3.03 7.29
C SER A 10 -5.87 3.21 5.88
N ILE A 11 -6.94 4.00 5.73
CA ILE A 11 -7.54 4.32 4.41
C ILE A 11 -6.56 5.10 3.54
N LEU A 12 -5.90 6.13 4.09
CA LEU A 12 -4.90 6.90 3.37
C LEU A 12 -3.73 6.02 2.92
N SER A 13 -3.24 5.15 3.80
CA SER A 13 -2.19 4.19 3.47
C SER A 13 -2.63 3.27 2.34
N LEU A 14 -3.84 2.72 2.42
CA LEU A 14 -4.42 1.88 1.37
C LEU A 14 -4.45 2.60 0.02
N ILE A 15 -4.95 3.84 0.00
CA ILE A 15 -5.09 4.64 -1.22
C ILE A 15 -3.71 4.95 -1.82
N ILE A 16 -2.73 5.35 -1.00
CA ILE A 16 -1.37 5.65 -1.47
C ILE A 16 -0.73 4.39 -2.04
N THR A 17 -0.81 3.26 -1.33
CA THR A 17 -0.26 1.99 -1.81
C THR A 17 -0.95 1.54 -3.10
N PHE A 18 -2.27 1.70 -3.22
CA PHE A 18 -2.99 1.38 -4.44
C PHE A 18 -2.53 2.25 -5.63
N PHE A 19 -2.39 3.56 -5.42
CA PHE A 19 -1.91 4.45 -6.49
C PHE A 19 -0.46 4.21 -6.88
N MET A 20 0.39 3.71 -5.99
CA MET A 20 1.75 3.27 -6.34
C MET A 20 1.75 2.17 -7.41
N PHE A 21 0.70 1.35 -7.51
CA PHE A 21 0.66 0.28 -8.51
C PHE A 21 0.48 0.81 -9.95
N GLY A 22 -0.33 1.86 -10.12
CA GLY A 22 -0.69 2.42 -11.42
C GLY A 22 -0.11 3.81 -11.66
N TYR A 23 0.93 4.19 -10.92
CA TYR A 23 1.46 5.54 -11.02
C TYR A 23 2.16 5.76 -12.36
N ASP A 24 2.07 7.00 -12.84
CA ASP A 24 2.70 7.44 -14.08
C ASP A 24 3.72 8.51 -13.71
N SER A 25 5.00 8.24 -13.98
CA SER A 25 6.11 9.11 -13.63
C SER A 25 6.10 10.44 -14.40
N THR A 26 5.40 10.51 -15.52
CA THR A 26 5.33 11.72 -16.38
C THR A 26 4.33 12.76 -15.88
N LYS A 27 3.44 12.38 -14.96
CA LYS A 27 2.41 13.28 -14.43
C LYS A 27 2.91 14.06 -13.22
N TRP A 28 2.18 15.12 -12.87
CA TRP A 28 2.47 15.99 -11.73
C TRP A 28 2.65 15.25 -10.39
N TYR A 29 1.92 14.13 -10.19
CA TYR A 29 2.05 13.27 -9.01
C TYR A 29 3.19 12.24 -9.11
N GLY A 30 3.82 12.10 -10.28
CA GLY A 30 4.89 11.13 -10.53
C GLY A 30 6.12 11.39 -9.67
N SER A 31 6.47 12.65 -9.43
CA SER A 31 7.60 13.03 -8.56
C SER A 31 7.42 12.51 -7.12
N PHE A 32 6.19 12.56 -6.59
CA PHE A 32 5.90 12.06 -5.25
C PHE A 32 6.06 10.53 -5.15
N PHE A 33 5.56 9.78 -6.13
CA PHE A 33 5.71 8.33 -6.12
C PHE A 33 7.14 7.88 -6.45
N ASN A 34 7.84 8.59 -7.33
CA ASN A 34 9.28 8.36 -7.56
C ASN A 34 10.06 8.52 -6.26
N PHE A 35 9.81 9.59 -5.50
CA PHE A 35 10.43 9.76 -4.18
C PHE A 35 10.15 8.58 -3.23
N LEU A 36 8.91 8.07 -3.21
CA LEU A 36 8.56 6.92 -2.38
C LEU A 36 9.28 5.63 -2.81
N TYR A 37 9.48 5.42 -4.11
CA TYR A 37 10.24 4.29 -4.64
C TYR A 37 11.76 4.45 -4.48
N ASP A 38 12.27 5.68 -4.57
CA ASP A 38 13.69 6.01 -4.33
C ASP A 38 14.07 5.75 -2.86
N LEU A 39 13.15 5.96 -1.92
CA LEU A 39 13.36 5.63 -0.51
C LEU A 39 13.59 4.12 -0.31
N SER A 40 12.73 3.32 -0.93
CA SER A 40 12.88 1.87 -1.00
C SER A 40 11.94 1.32 -2.04
N ILE A 41 12.40 0.30 -2.77
CA ILE A 41 11.49 -0.48 -3.59
C ILE A 41 10.35 -1.01 -2.69
N PHE A 42 10.64 -1.52 -1.49
CA PHE A 42 9.68 -2.15 -0.56
C PHE A 42 8.70 -1.19 0.15
N THR A 43 8.73 0.11 -0.15
CA THR A 43 7.80 1.12 0.42
C THR A 43 6.31 0.72 0.43
N PRO A 44 5.70 0.18 -0.65
CA PRO A 44 4.31 -0.27 -0.62
C PRO A 44 4.03 -1.37 0.42
N PHE A 45 5.00 -2.23 0.75
CA PHE A 45 4.84 -3.22 1.82
C PHE A 45 4.89 -2.58 3.21
N VAL A 46 5.76 -1.59 3.39
CA VAL A 46 5.85 -0.82 4.65
C VAL A 46 4.54 -0.04 4.88
N LEU A 47 4.03 0.64 3.85
CA LEU A 47 2.76 1.35 3.90
C LEU A 47 1.57 0.40 4.11
N GLY A 48 1.53 -0.73 3.41
CA GLY A 48 0.50 -1.76 3.64
C GLY A 48 0.52 -2.30 5.08
N GLY A 49 1.72 -2.60 5.62
CA GLY A 49 1.90 -3.02 7.00
C GLY A 49 1.44 -1.98 8.01
N LEU A 50 1.82 -0.71 7.82
CA LEU A 50 1.33 0.41 8.63
C LEU A 50 -0.19 0.57 8.54
N GLY A 51 -0.76 0.35 7.35
CA GLY A 51 -2.21 0.35 7.10
C GLY A 51 -2.93 -0.74 7.89
N ILE A 52 -2.38 -1.96 7.95
CA ILE A 52 -2.92 -3.08 8.74
C ILE A 52 -2.83 -2.78 10.23
N ILE A 53 -1.66 -2.36 10.73
CA ILE A 53 -1.47 -2.01 12.15
C ILE A 53 -2.45 -0.91 12.54
N SER A 54 -2.59 0.12 11.72
CA SER A 54 -3.55 1.20 11.95
C SER A 54 -5.00 0.72 11.92
N ALA A 55 -5.36 -0.20 11.02
CA ALA A 55 -6.70 -0.81 11.00
C ALA A 55 -6.98 -1.61 12.27
N ILE A 56 -5.99 -2.32 12.81
CA ILE A 56 -6.12 -3.10 14.06
C ILE A 56 -6.50 -2.20 15.25
N PHE A 57 -5.88 -1.02 15.35
CA PHE A 57 -6.16 -0.03 16.39
C PHE A 57 -7.33 0.92 16.05
N GLY A 58 -7.91 0.79 14.86
CA GLY A 58 -9.00 1.62 14.33
C GLY A 58 -10.38 1.32 14.90
N ILE A 59 -11.40 1.65 14.12
CA ILE A 59 -12.82 1.45 14.45
C ILE A 59 -13.08 -0.05 14.59
N LYS A 60 -13.78 -0.46 15.66
CA LYS A 60 -14.14 -1.87 15.89
C LYS A 60 -15.34 -2.28 15.02
N GLY A 61 -15.46 -3.57 14.71
CA GLY A 61 -16.55 -4.14 13.91
C GLY A 61 -16.11 -4.51 12.49
N ASP A 62 -17.07 -4.65 11.59
CA ASP A 62 -16.85 -5.16 10.22
C ASP A 62 -15.89 -4.28 9.40
N ILE A 63 -15.93 -2.96 9.63
CA ILE A 63 -15.06 -1.98 8.96
C ILE A 63 -13.57 -2.31 9.20
N ARG A 64 -13.21 -2.81 10.39
CA ARG A 64 -11.83 -3.23 10.69
C ARG A 64 -11.40 -4.39 9.81
N MET A 65 -12.24 -5.43 9.71
CA MET A 65 -11.93 -6.59 8.89
C MET A 65 -11.77 -6.17 7.42
N VAL A 66 -12.68 -5.35 6.91
CA VAL A 66 -12.62 -4.86 5.53
C VAL A 66 -11.30 -4.11 5.28
N LEU A 67 -10.90 -3.20 6.17
CA LEU A 67 -9.64 -2.46 6.01
C LEU A 67 -8.40 -3.36 6.06
N ILE A 68 -8.37 -4.36 6.94
CA ILE A 68 -7.27 -5.33 7.01
C ILE A 68 -7.21 -6.15 5.72
N VAL A 69 -8.35 -6.70 5.28
CA VAL A 69 -8.43 -7.52 4.07
C VAL A 69 -8.00 -6.72 2.85
N LEU A 70 -8.45 -5.47 2.71
CA LEU A 70 -8.06 -4.60 1.60
C LEU A 70 -6.55 -4.31 1.60
N ASN A 71 -5.96 -3.99 2.76
CA ASN A 71 -4.51 -3.74 2.82
C ASN A 71 -3.71 -5.02 2.49
N VAL A 72 -4.11 -6.17 3.01
CA VAL A 72 -3.49 -7.47 2.70
C VAL A 72 -3.63 -7.79 1.21
N PHE A 73 -4.80 -7.57 0.63
CA PHE A 73 -5.05 -7.78 -0.80
C PHE A 73 -4.09 -6.98 -1.66
N VAL A 74 -3.96 -5.66 -1.41
CA VAL A 74 -3.03 -4.80 -2.15
C VAL A 74 -1.58 -5.26 -1.97
N MET A 75 -1.19 -5.67 -0.76
CA MET A 75 0.16 -6.21 -0.53
C MET A 75 0.42 -7.50 -1.32
N ILE A 76 -0.56 -8.39 -1.47
CA ILE A 76 -0.44 -9.61 -2.28
C ILE A 76 -0.27 -9.25 -3.77
N PHE A 77 -0.99 -8.25 -4.27
CA PHE A 77 -0.79 -7.75 -5.63
C PHE A 77 0.63 -7.24 -5.85
N PHE A 78 1.16 -6.47 -4.90
CA PHE A 78 2.55 -6.03 -4.95
C PHE A 78 3.52 -7.20 -4.88
N LEU A 79 3.28 -8.19 -4.03
CA LEU A 79 4.10 -9.39 -3.98
C LEU A 79 4.14 -10.11 -5.34
N GLY A 80 2.98 -10.28 -5.98
CA GLY A 80 2.89 -10.85 -7.32
C GLY A 80 3.68 -10.05 -8.37
N ALA A 81 3.52 -8.72 -8.37
CA ALA A 81 4.26 -7.84 -9.28
C ALA A 81 5.78 -7.90 -9.04
N TYR A 82 6.22 -8.03 -7.79
CA TYR A 82 7.63 -8.19 -7.44
C TYR A 82 8.20 -9.51 -7.92
N LEU A 83 7.48 -10.60 -7.67
CA LEU A 83 7.90 -11.91 -8.14
C LEU A 83 7.97 -11.94 -9.67
N MET A 84 7.01 -11.33 -10.36
CA MET A 84 7.05 -11.19 -11.81
C MET A 84 8.20 -10.30 -12.28
N GLY A 85 8.47 -9.19 -11.58
CA GLY A 85 9.59 -8.29 -11.84
C GLY A 85 10.96 -8.94 -11.68
N ILE A 86 11.12 -9.77 -10.64
CA ILE A 86 12.40 -10.41 -10.33
C ILE A 86 12.60 -11.70 -11.12
N PHE A 87 11.59 -12.58 -11.18
CA PHE A 87 11.71 -13.90 -11.79
C PHE A 87 11.21 -13.97 -13.23
N GLY A 88 10.23 -13.13 -13.60
CA GLY A 88 9.65 -13.12 -14.94
C GLY A 88 10.54 -12.50 -16.01
N PHE A 89 11.40 -11.54 -15.64
CA PHE A 89 12.36 -10.89 -16.55
C PHE A 89 13.75 -11.56 -16.54
N GLN A 90 13.92 -12.65 -15.78
CA GLN A 90 15.19 -13.40 -15.72
C GLN A 90 15.35 -14.44 -16.84
N ASN A 91 14.32 -14.68 -17.65
CA ASN A 91 14.47 -15.41 -18.90
C ASN A 91 14.63 -14.39 -20.04
N PRO A 92 15.78 -14.37 -20.74
CA PRO A 92 16.02 -13.49 -21.89
C PRO A 92 15.10 -13.80 -23.08
#